data_AF-A0A9X2H8V6-F1
#
_entry.id   AF-A0A9X2H8V6-F1
#
_cell.length_a   1.000
_cell.length_b   1.000
_cell.length_c   1.000
_cell.angle_alpha   90.00
_cell.angle_beta   90.00
_cell.angle_gamma   90.00
#
_symmetry.space_group_name_H-M   'P 1'
#
loop_
_entity.id
_entity.type
_entity.pdbx_description
1 polymer ?
#
loop_
_entity_poly.entity_id
_entity_poly.type
_entity_poly.pdbx_seq_one_letter_code
_entity_poly.pdbx_strand_id
1 'polypeptide(L)'
;MEKSGFKYDSSLMGRDLEAYRPRRWAIDWEHGNQAGKASHVIELPVSWYLDDFPPLACITGSSTGQQDSNTIYERWRDIFDYGYQRVENAAFISCVHPQVVGQPHHMLWYERLIEHMVAHDGVWFATTDQIADCWVDDDEDKKNMELPDIRTTASRPDYYPNF
;
A
#
# COMPACT_ATOMS: atom_id res chain seq x y z
N MET A 1 5.58 -12.04 -10.83
CA MET A 1 6.50 -11.37 -9.90
C MET A 1 7.77 -12.19 -9.73
N GLU A 2 7.82 -13.15 -8.79
CA GLU A 2 9.05 -13.93 -8.50
C GLU A 2 9.67 -14.61 -9.73
N LYS A 3 8.89 -15.37 -10.50
CA LYS A 3 9.38 -16.06 -11.72
C LYS A 3 9.96 -15.12 -12.77
N SER A 4 9.57 -13.85 -12.74
CA SER A 4 10.00 -12.82 -13.69
C SER A 4 11.18 -12.00 -13.16
N GLY A 5 11.63 -12.24 -11.92
CA GLY A 5 12.74 -11.51 -11.32
C GLY A 5 12.40 -10.10 -10.80
N PHE A 6 11.12 -9.79 -10.59
CA PHE A 6 10.76 -8.52 -9.93
C PHE A 6 11.20 -8.52 -8.48
N LYS A 7 11.76 -7.40 -8.02
CA LYS A 7 12.25 -7.23 -6.64
C LYS A 7 11.15 -6.74 -5.67
N TYR A 8 10.22 -5.92 -6.17
CA TYR A 8 9.08 -5.42 -5.40
C TYR A 8 7.78 -5.45 -6.21
N ASP A 9 6.68 -5.33 -5.48
CA ASP A 9 5.34 -4.99 -5.95
C ASP A 9 4.83 -3.76 -5.20
N SER A 10 3.85 -3.05 -5.76
CA SER A 10 3.15 -1.96 -5.08
C SER A 10 1.68 -1.98 -5.49
N SER A 11 0.97 -2.97 -4.96
CA SER A 11 -0.43 -3.25 -5.31
C SER A 11 -1.27 -3.79 -4.15
N LEU A 12 -0.64 -4.33 -3.10
CA LEU A 12 -1.31 -4.87 -1.92
C LEU A 12 -1.41 -3.83 -0.81
N MET A 13 -2.34 -4.07 0.10
CA MET A 13 -2.74 -3.13 1.16
C MET A 13 -2.68 -3.78 2.55
N GLY A 14 -1.75 -4.71 2.76
CA GLY A 14 -1.63 -5.47 4.02
C GLY A 14 -1.02 -4.67 5.18
N ARG A 15 -0.40 -3.52 4.89
CA ARG A 15 0.12 -2.52 5.83
C ARG A 15 -0.09 -1.13 5.23
N ASP A 16 -0.02 -0.09 6.05
CA ASP A 16 -0.24 1.28 5.60
C ASP A 16 1.07 2.01 5.21
N LEU A 17 2.04 2.02 6.11
CA LEU A 17 3.26 2.86 6.01
C LEU A 17 4.56 2.06 6.14
N GLU A 18 4.48 0.73 6.11
CA GLU A 18 5.63 -0.15 6.28
C GLU A 18 5.66 -1.15 5.13
N ALA A 19 6.80 -1.23 4.44
CA ALA A 19 7.05 -2.30 3.51
C ALA A 19 7.05 -3.66 4.23
N TYR A 20 6.74 -4.74 3.51
CA TYR A 20 6.66 -6.08 4.10
C TYR A 20 6.81 -7.18 3.06
N ARG A 21 7.04 -8.41 3.53
CA ARG A 21 6.97 -9.61 2.69
C ARG A 21 5.53 -10.13 2.64
N PRO A 22 4.79 -9.97 1.52
CA PRO A 22 3.42 -10.46 1.44
C PRO A 22 3.41 -11.98 1.48
N ARG A 23 2.37 -12.54 2.09
CA ARG A 23 2.23 -13.99 2.27
C ARG A 23 0.87 -14.46 1.83
N ARG A 24 0.81 -15.70 1.38
CA ARG A 24 -0.46 -16.37 1.10
C ARG A 24 -1.08 -16.87 2.40
N TRP A 25 -2.41 -16.88 2.42
CA TRP A 25 -3.19 -17.38 3.54
C TRP A 25 -4.08 -18.52 3.03
N ALA A 26 -4.02 -19.66 3.70
CA ALA A 26 -4.97 -20.73 3.48
C ALA A 26 -6.25 -20.39 4.25
N ILE A 27 -7.37 -20.35 3.51
CA ILE A 27 -8.66 -19.98 4.08
C ILE A 27 -9.21 -21.17 4.85
N ASP A 28 -9.59 -20.93 6.10
CA ASP A 28 -10.30 -21.88 6.95
C ASP A 28 -11.73 -21.35 7.21
N TRP A 29 -12.72 -22.23 7.18
CA TRP A 29 -14.14 -21.83 7.32
C TRP A 29 -14.56 -21.70 8.78
N GLU A 30 -13.94 -22.49 9.65
CA GLU A 30 -14.38 -22.65 11.05
C GLU A 30 -13.31 -22.16 12.03
N HIS A 31 -12.06 -22.02 11.58
CA HIS A 31 -10.93 -21.55 12.38
C HIS A 31 -10.26 -20.31 11.76
N GLY A 32 -9.20 -19.83 12.40
CA GLY A 32 -8.37 -18.76 11.83
C GLY A 32 -7.63 -19.21 10.57
N ASN A 33 -7.55 -18.32 9.59
CA ASN A 33 -6.77 -18.55 8.37
C ASN A 33 -5.31 -18.89 8.70
N GLN A 34 -4.74 -19.82 7.95
CA GLN A 34 -3.39 -20.33 8.21
C GLN A 34 -2.36 -19.61 7.34
N ALA A 35 -1.34 -19.10 8.02
CA ALA A 35 -0.13 -18.52 7.47
C ALA A 35 0.67 -19.42 6.52
N GLY A 36 0.66 -19.16 5.22
CA GLY A 36 1.65 -19.72 4.30
C GLY A 36 2.98 -18.95 4.29
N LYS A 37 3.88 -19.42 3.42
CA LYS A 37 5.17 -18.82 3.08
C LYS A 37 5.06 -17.36 2.64
N ALA A 38 5.95 -16.52 3.16
CA ALA A 38 6.15 -15.15 2.68
C ALA A 38 6.94 -15.10 1.36
N SER A 39 6.62 -14.13 0.50
CA SER A 39 7.21 -13.95 -0.81
C SER A 39 8.63 -13.41 -0.74
N HIS A 40 9.44 -13.73 -1.76
CA HIS A 40 10.74 -13.09 -1.99
C HIS A 40 10.63 -11.72 -2.66
N VAL A 41 9.42 -11.29 -3.04
CA VAL A 41 9.12 -9.96 -3.55
C VAL A 41 8.73 -9.07 -2.36
N ILE A 42 9.27 -7.86 -2.28
CA ILE A 42 8.89 -6.88 -1.25
C ILE A 42 7.60 -6.19 -1.68
N GLU A 43 6.65 -6.03 -0.77
CA GLU A 43 5.51 -5.15 -1.00
C GLU A 43 5.82 -3.74 -0.50
N LEU A 44 5.65 -2.75 -1.36
CA LEU A 44 5.56 -1.34 -1.01
C LEU A 44 4.07 -0.96 -0.99
N PRO A 45 3.42 -0.93 0.19
CA PRO A 45 1.97 -0.91 0.26
C PRO A 45 1.39 0.32 -0.41
N VAL A 46 0.29 0.10 -1.12
CA VAL A 46 -0.57 1.18 -1.62
C VAL A 46 -1.73 1.41 -0.65
N SER A 47 -2.37 2.56 -0.76
CA SER A 47 -3.60 2.86 -0.02
C SER A 47 -4.56 3.63 -0.91
N TRP A 48 -5.84 3.26 -0.88
CA TRP A 48 -6.89 4.06 -1.53
C TRP A 48 -7.00 5.47 -0.96
N TYR A 49 -6.48 5.71 0.25
CA TYR A 49 -6.43 7.04 0.84
C TYR A 49 -5.24 7.89 0.35
N LEU A 50 -4.27 7.27 -0.33
CA LEU A 50 -3.11 7.89 -0.99
C LEU A 50 -3.16 7.72 -2.52
N ASP A 51 -4.35 7.61 -3.09
CA ASP A 51 -4.61 7.57 -4.52
C ASP A 51 -5.47 8.78 -4.93
N ASP A 52 -5.01 9.54 -5.92
CA ASP A 52 -5.73 10.72 -6.42
C ASP A 52 -6.97 10.36 -7.24
N PHE A 53 -7.01 9.17 -7.85
CA PHE A 53 -8.00 8.85 -8.87
C PHE A 53 -9.40 8.60 -8.30
N PRO A 54 -9.63 7.70 -7.31
CA PRO A 54 -10.97 7.46 -6.79
C PRO A 54 -11.69 8.73 -6.26
N PRO A 55 -11.05 9.63 -5.49
CA PRO A 55 -11.73 10.80 -4.95
C PRO A 55 -11.91 11.94 -5.98
N LEU A 56 -11.04 12.05 -6.99
CA LEU A 56 -11.05 13.20 -7.91
C LEU A 56 -11.62 12.89 -9.29
N ALA A 57 -11.35 11.72 -9.85
CA ALA A 57 -11.76 11.38 -11.21
C ALA A 57 -13.28 11.15 -11.28
N CYS A 58 -13.97 12.01 -12.03
CA CYS A 58 -15.38 11.82 -12.35
C CYS A 58 -15.51 10.86 -13.54
N ILE A 59 -16.16 9.71 -13.32
CA ILE A 59 -16.44 8.71 -14.35
C ILE A 59 -17.95 8.49 -14.37
N THR A 60 -18.59 8.95 -15.44
CA THR A 60 -20.04 8.80 -15.66
C THR A 60 -20.49 7.35 -15.44
N GLY A 61 -21.41 7.16 -14.50
CA GLY A 61 -21.99 5.84 -14.18
C GLY A 61 -21.13 4.95 -13.26
N SER A 62 -19.98 5.43 -12.78
CA SER A 62 -19.07 4.66 -11.91
C SER A 62 -18.64 5.45 -10.67
N SER A 63 -18.02 6.61 -10.86
CA SER A 63 -17.50 7.45 -9.75
C SER A 63 -17.96 8.89 -9.91
N THR A 64 -18.47 9.49 -8.84
CA THR A 64 -18.84 10.92 -8.82
C THR A 64 -17.63 11.83 -8.91
N GLY A 65 -16.47 11.39 -8.38
CA GLY A 65 -15.25 12.18 -8.29
C GLY A 65 -15.44 13.53 -7.58
N GLN A 66 -14.60 14.51 -7.93
CA GLN A 66 -14.77 15.92 -7.58
C GLN A 66 -14.81 16.22 -6.06
N GLN A 67 -14.14 15.41 -5.24
CA GLN A 67 -13.96 15.75 -3.83
C GLN A 67 -13.18 17.06 -3.67
N ASP A 68 -13.43 17.75 -2.56
CA ASP A 68 -12.73 18.98 -2.22
C ASP A 68 -11.22 18.74 -2.08
N SER A 69 -10.43 19.61 -2.73
CA SER A 69 -8.97 19.49 -2.76
C SER A 69 -8.32 19.74 -1.40
N ASN A 70 -8.91 20.59 -0.55
CA ASN A 70 -8.37 20.82 0.79
C ASN A 70 -8.54 19.59 1.67
N THR A 71 -9.69 18.92 1.58
CA THR A 71 -9.95 17.66 2.28
C THR A 71 -8.92 16.58 1.91
N ILE A 72 -8.52 16.50 0.64
CA ILE A 72 -7.50 15.55 0.18
C ILE A 72 -6.12 15.94 0.71
N TYR A 73 -5.75 17.21 0.60
CA TYR A 73 -4.50 17.72 1.14
C TYR A 73 -4.36 17.43 2.64
N GLU A 74 -5.39 17.76 3.44
CA GLU A 74 -5.37 17.52 4.89
C GLU A 74 -5.22 16.03 5.20
N ARG A 75 -5.94 15.16 4.49
CA ARG A 75 -5.79 13.71 4.65
C ARG A 75 -4.37 13.24 4.37
N TRP A 76 -3.78 13.65 3.25
CA TRP A 76 -2.44 13.20 2.86
C TRP A 76 -1.37 13.75 3.79
N ARG A 77 -1.52 15.01 4.22
CA ARG A 77 -0.68 15.63 5.25
C ARG A 77 -0.77 14.86 6.57
N ASP A 78 -1.98 14.53 7.03
CA ASP A 78 -2.16 13.83 8.31
C ASP A 78 -1.58 12.41 8.29
N ILE A 79 -1.69 11.70 7.15
CA ILE A 79 -1.04 10.39 6.95
C ILE A 79 0.50 10.54 7.00
N PHE A 80 1.04 11.56 6.32
CA PHE A 80 2.47 11.86 6.38
C PHE A 80 2.92 12.20 7.81
N ASP A 81 2.24 13.11 8.49
CA ASP A 81 2.56 13.55 9.85
C ASP A 81 2.50 12.38 10.83
N TYR A 82 1.53 11.46 10.68
CA TYR A 82 1.46 10.24 11.47
C TYR A 82 2.70 9.37 11.23
N GLY A 83 3.03 9.09 9.97
CA GLY A 83 4.21 8.30 9.61
C GLY A 83 5.49 8.90 10.17
N TYR A 84 5.71 10.19 9.91
CA TYR A 84 6.89 10.92 10.37
C TYR A 84 7.05 10.90 11.90
N GLN A 85 5.95 11.01 12.66
CA GLN A 85 6.00 11.10 14.12
C GLN A 85 6.02 9.73 14.83
N ARG A 86 5.46 8.68 14.22
CA ARG A 86 5.09 7.46 14.94
C ARG A 86 5.61 6.17 14.30
N VAL A 87 6.06 6.20 13.06
CA VAL A 87 6.50 5.00 12.34
C VAL A 87 7.96 5.17 11.96
N GLU A 88 8.81 4.30 12.49
CA GLU A 88 10.23 4.30 12.16
C GLU A 88 10.41 3.92 10.67
N ASN A 89 11.16 4.74 9.92
CA ASN A 89 11.40 4.55 8.49
C ASN A 89 10.11 4.39 7.65
N ALA A 90 9.07 5.16 7.98
CA ALA A 90 7.80 5.13 7.28
C ALA A 90 7.94 5.32 5.76
N ALA A 91 7.26 4.47 4.99
CA ALA A 91 7.14 4.55 3.55
C ALA A 91 5.82 5.24 3.17
N PHE A 92 5.89 6.51 2.76
CA PHE A 92 4.76 7.23 2.20
C PHE A 92 4.70 7.01 0.68
N ILE A 93 3.85 6.09 0.22
CA ILE A 93 3.72 5.74 -1.19
C ILE A 93 2.43 6.34 -1.76
N SER A 94 2.56 7.46 -2.48
CA SER A 94 1.44 8.08 -3.20
C SER A 94 1.30 7.50 -4.61
N CYS A 95 0.05 7.23 -5.01
CA CYS A 95 -0.32 6.91 -6.37
C CYS A 95 -1.00 8.13 -6.99
N VAL A 96 -0.42 8.66 -8.07
CA VAL A 96 -0.97 9.83 -8.76
C VAL A 96 -1.07 9.59 -10.25
N HIS A 97 -2.08 10.19 -10.86
CA HIS A 97 -2.39 10.00 -12.27
C HIS A 97 -2.25 11.32 -13.02
N PRO A 98 -1.46 11.41 -14.10
CA PRO A 98 -1.24 12.66 -14.82
C PRO A 98 -2.53 13.35 -15.28
N GLN A 99 -3.55 12.59 -15.67
CA GLN A 99 -4.85 13.14 -16.08
C GLN A 99 -5.71 13.71 -14.93
N VAL A 100 -5.34 13.41 -13.68
CA VAL A 100 -6.03 13.87 -12.46
C VAL A 100 -5.19 14.94 -11.76
N VAL A 101 -4.08 14.59 -11.08
CA VAL A 101 -3.25 15.57 -10.35
C VAL A 101 -2.68 16.67 -11.25
N GLY A 102 -2.51 16.41 -12.55
CA GLY A 102 -2.00 17.38 -13.53
C GLY A 102 -2.99 18.50 -13.89
N GLN A 103 -4.22 18.47 -13.39
CA GLN A 103 -5.16 19.57 -13.57
C GLN A 103 -4.73 20.79 -12.73
N PRO A 104 -4.90 22.04 -13.23
CA PRO A 104 -4.27 23.21 -12.63
C PRO A 104 -4.55 23.42 -11.13
N HIS A 105 -5.78 23.15 -10.69
CA HIS A 105 -6.17 23.32 -9.29
C HIS A 105 -5.67 22.19 -8.38
N HIS A 106 -5.44 20.99 -8.94
CA HIS A 106 -4.89 19.86 -8.18
C HIS A 106 -3.39 19.97 -7.97
N MET A 107 -2.67 20.54 -8.95
CA MET A 107 -1.24 20.83 -8.81
C MET A 107 -0.95 21.69 -7.58
N LEU A 108 -1.80 22.67 -7.25
CA LEU A 108 -1.57 23.59 -6.12
C LEU A 108 -1.61 22.92 -4.75
N TRP A 109 -2.52 21.97 -4.53
CA TRP A 109 -2.56 21.26 -3.24
C TRP A 109 -1.44 20.23 -3.14
N TYR A 110 -1.06 19.62 -4.27
CA TYR A 110 0.02 18.64 -4.30
C TYR A 110 1.40 19.31 -4.11
N GLU A 111 1.61 20.50 -4.70
CA GLU A 111 2.78 21.34 -4.45
C GLU A 111 2.90 21.69 -2.96
N ARG A 112 1.81 22.17 -2.34
CA ARG A 112 1.78 22.44 -0.89
C ARG A 112 2.11 21.22 -0.03
N LEU A 113 1.67 20.03 -0.45
CA LEU A 113 2.00 18.78 0.26
C LEU A 113 3.49 18.46 0.16
N ILE A 114 4.08 18.60 -1.03
CA ILE A 114 5.51 18.39 -1.24
C ILE A 114 6.32 19.40 -0.42
N GLU A 115 5.94 20.69 -0.43
CA GLU A 115 6.58 21.72 0.37
C GLU A 115 6.53 21.40 1.88
N HIS A 116 5.39 20.91 2.37
CA HIS A 116 5.24 20.45 3.76
C HIS A 116 6.23 19.31 4.05
N MET A 117 6.30 18.29 3.20
CA MET A 117 7.22 17.16 3.37
C MET A 117 8.69 17.58 3.33
N VAL A 118 9.08 18.46 2.40
CA VAL A 118 10.45 18.98 2.28
C VAL A 118 10.89 19.75 3.52
N ALA A 119 9.97 20.37 4.25
CA ALA A 119 10.27 21.10 5.48
C ALA A 119 10.61 20.20 6.69
N HIS A 120 10.51 18.87 6.56
CA HIS A 120 10.81 17.92 7.62
C HIS A 120 12.19 17.27 7.41
N ASP A 121 13.06 17.40 8.40
CA ASP A 121 14.39 16.81 8.37
C ASP A 121 14.33 15.27 8.26
N GLY A 122 15.23 14.68 7.48
CA GLY A 122 15.31 13.22 7.31
C GLY A 122 14.31 12.63 6.32
N VAL A 123 13.41 13.43 5.73
CA VAL A 123 12.57 12.97 4.61
C VAL A 123 13.44 12.68 3.39
N TRP A 124 13.30 11.47 2.85
CA TRP A 124 13.99 11.04 1.65
C TRP A 124 13.00 10.85 0.49
N PHE A 125 13.10 11.70 -0.52
CA PHE A 125 12.40 11.51 -1.79
C PHE A 125 13.15 10.47 -2.62
N ALA A 126 12.54 9.30 -2.77
CA ALA A 126 13.13 8.13 -3.40
C ALA A 126 12.22 7.55 -4.48
N THR A 127 12.80 6.82 -5.42
CA THR A 127 12.02 5.91 -6.26
C THR A 127 11.65 4.65 -5.46
N THR A 128 10.56 3.99 -5.85
CA THR A 128 10.19 2.69 -5.27
C THR A 128 11.29 1.64 -5.43
N ASP A 129 12.05 1.73 -6.52
CA ASP A 129 13.24 0.93 -6.78
C ASP A 129 14.32 1.14 -5.69
N GLN A 130 14.61 2.37 -5.30
CA GLN A 130 15.58 2.69 -4.25
C GLN A 130 15.11 2.24 -2.87
N ILE A 131 13.82 2.38 -2.55
CA ILE A 131 13.25 1.91 -1.28
C ILE A 131 13.43 0.40 -1.15
N ALA A 132 13.11 -0.35 -2.21
CA ALA A 132 13.27 -1.80 -2.22
C ALA A 132 14.74 -2.26 -2.11
N ASP A 133 15.69 -1.50 -2.65
CA ASP A 133 17.13 -1.83 -2.54
C ASP A 133 17.69 -1.63 -1.13
N CYS A 134 17.08 -0.75 -0.32
CA CYS A 134 17.48 -0.52 1.06
C CYS A 134 16.84 -1.48 2.07
N TRP A 135 15.90 -2.33 1.62
CA TRP A 135 15.23 -3.28 2.49
C TRP A 135 16.19 -4.37 2.98
N VAL A 136 16.11 -4.69 4.27
CA VAL A 136 16.87 -5.76 4.90
C VAL A 136 15.91 -6.64 5.68
N ASP A 137 15.86 -7.92 5.33
CA ASP A 137 15.01 -8.88 6.03
C ASP A 137 15.49 -9.08 7.47
N ASP A 138 14.57 -8.92 8.41
CA ASP A 138 14.78 -9.27 9.80
C ASP A 138 14.69 -10.80 10.01
N ASP A 139 14.79 -11.25 11.26
CA ASP A 139 14.74 -12.68 11.57
C ASP A 139 13.33 -13.28 11.41
N GLU A 140 12.29 -12.47 11.59
CA GLU A 140 10.90 -12.90 11.43
C GLU A 140 10.53 -13.00 9.95
N ASP A 141 11.00 -12.09 9.09
CA ASP A 141 10.89 -12.18 7.63
C ASP A 141 11.52 -13.48 7.11
N LYS A 142 12.75 -13.78 7.53
CA LYS A 142 13.47 -15.00 7.13
C LYS A 142 12.69 -16.25 7.53
N LYS A 143 12.24 -16.31 8.78
CA LYS A 143 11.42 -17.40 9.29
C LYS A 143 10.10 -17.54 8.52
N ASN A 144 9.44 -16.44 8.18
CA ASN A 144 8.21 -16.46 7.40
C ASN A 144 8.43 -16.92 5.94
N MET A 145 9.60 -16.65 5.37
CA MET A 145 9.99 -17.15 4.04
C MET A 145 10.35 -18.65 4.02
N GLU A 146 10.55 -19.28 5.18
CA GLU A 146 10.82 -20.73 5.31
C GLU A 146 9.56 -21.56 5.57
N LEU A 147 8.43 -20.92 5.86
CA LEU A 147 7.14 -21.60 6.05
C LEU A 147 6.74 -22.41 4.80
N PRO A 148 5.89 -23.44 4.95
CA PRO A 148 5.37 -24.18 3.80
C PRO A 148 4.52 -23.29 2.88
N ASP A 149 4.61 -23.53 1.56
CA ASP A 149 3.73 -22.90 0.58
C ASP A 149 2.36 -23.58 0.61
N ILE A 150 1.43 -23.02 1.40
CA ILE A 150 0.05 -23.50 1.52
C ILE A 150 -0.84 -22.69 0.57
N ARG A 151 -1.51 -23.38 -0.35
CA ARG A 151 -2.39 -22.77 -1.37
C ARG A 151 -3.83 -23.31 -1.33
N THR A 152 -4.18 -23.97 -0.26
CA THR A 152 -5.46 -24.67 -0.12
C THR A 152 -6.49 -23.80 0.56
N THR A 153 -7.75 -23.98 0.18
CA THR A 153 -8.91 -23.52 0.94
C THR A 153 -9.55 -24.74 1.57
N ALA A 154 -9.88 -24.67 2.85
CA ALA A 154 -10.61 -25.74 3.51
C ALA A 154 -11.95 -25.99 2.78
N SER A 155 -12.38 -27.26 2.75
CA SER A 155 -13.71 -27.58 2.21
C SER A 155 -14.77 -26.83 3.01
N ARG A 156 -15.69 -26.20 2.29
CA ARG A 156 -16.84 -25.55 2.90
C ARG A 156 -17.65 -26.61 3.68
N PRO A 157 -18.01 -26.38 4.95
CA PRO A 157 -18.82 -27.34 5.67
C PRO A 157 -20.22 -27.48 5.07
N ASP A 158 -20.70 -28.71 4.96
CA ASP A 158 -21.95 -29.07 4.26
C ASP A 158 -23.20 -28.45 4.89
N TYR A 159 -23.11 -27.96 6.13
CA TYR A 159 -24.21 -27.34 6.86
C TYR A 159 -24.36 -25.83 6.59
N TYR A 160 -23.46 -25.19 5.82
CA TYR A 160 -23.63 -23.79 5.41
C TYR A 160 -24.69 -23.65 4.30
N PRO A 161 -25.64 -22.70 4.40
CA PRO A 161 -26.70 -22.52 3.40
C PRO A 161 -26.17 -22.02 2.06
N ASN A 162 -26.63 -22.60 0.94
CA ASN A 162 -26.32 -22.07 -0.39
C ASN A 162 -27.05 -20.74 -0.60
N PHE A 163 -26.29 -19.67 -0.87
CA PHE A 163 -26.81 -18.36 -1.23
C PHE A 163 -26.69 -18.15 -2.74
#